data_AF-A0A453DGU3-F1
#
_entry.id   AF-A0A453DGU3-F1
#
_cell.length_a   1.000
_cell.length_b   1.000
_cell.length_c   1.000
_cell.angle_alpha   90.00
_cell.angle_beta   90.00
_cell.angle_gamma   90.00
#
_symmetry.space_group_name_H-M   'P 1'
#
loop_
_entity.id
_entity.type
_entity.pdbx_description
1 polymer ?
#
loop_
_entity_poly.entity_id
_entity_poly.type
_entity_poly.pdbx_seq_one_letter_code
_entity_poly.pdbx_strand_id
1 'polypeptide(L)'
;MSKCTTVKFTAKFLVVASGENSAENIPMIPGLENFPGDVIHSSSYKSGKSYSGKNVLVVGSGNSGMEIAYDLATHGANTSIVIRSPIHVMTKELIRLGMALAHHLPLNLVDKLLVMAAYLIFGDLSRHGITRPKMGPMTLKSETGRSAVIDVGTVGLIKKGIIKLSMYFYLL
;
A
#
# COMPACT_ATOMS: atom_id res chain seq x y z
N MET A 1 10.58 8.16 -36.82
CA MET A 1 11.15 6.85 -36.45
C MET A 1 12.49 7.07 -35.75
N SER A 2 12.55 6.85 -34.44
CA SER A 2 13.77 7.03 -33.64
C SER A 2 14.78 5.92 -33.98
N LYS A 3 16.02 6.27 -34.35
CA LYS A 3 17.10 5.28 -34.55
C LYS A 3 17.45 4.65 -33.20
N CYS A 4 17.21 3.35 -33.05
CA CYS A 4 17.68 2.56 -31.92
C CYS A 4 19.16 2.20 -32.16
N THR A 5 20.08 2.86 -31.45
CA THR A 5 21.50 2.53 -31.50
C THR A 5 21.81 1.51 -30.42
N THR A 6 22.14 0.29 -30.83
CA THR A 6 22.61 -0.76 -29.92
C THR A 6 24.10 -0.56 -29.62
N VAL A 7 24.46 -0.41 -28.35
CA VAL A 7 25.86 -0.26 -27.90
C VAL A 7 26.22 -1.46 -27.04
N LYS A 8 27.41 -2.04 -27.28
CA LYS A 8 27.90 -3.22 -26.56
C LYS A 8 28.98 -2.83 -25.55
N PHE A 9 28.82 -3.27 -24.32
CA PHE A 9 29.79 -3.08 -23.23
C PHE A 9 30.30 -4.44 -22.73
N THR A 10 31.54 -4.48 -22.25
CA THR A 10 32.16 -5.66 -21.64
C THR A 10 32.71 -5.31 -20.26
N ALA A 11 32.36 -6.07 -19.24
CA ALA A 11 32.82 -5.88 -17.86
C ALA A 11 33.04 -7.23 -17.17
N LYS A 12 33.87 -7.24 -16.11
CA LYS A 12 34.09 -8.45 -15.29
C LYS A 12 32.89 -8.77 -14.38
N PHE A 13 32.17 -7.75 -13.95
CA PHE A 13 31.01 -7.86 -13.07
C PHE A 13 29.90 -6.92 -13.55
N LEU A 14 28.64 -7.33 -13.39
CA LEU A 14 27.45 -6.54 -13.67
C LEU A 14 26.63 -6.45 -12.37
N VAL A 15 26.38 -5.23 -11.92
CA VAL A 15 25.47 -4.97 -10.79
C VAL A 15 24.17 -4.43 -11.36
N VAL A 16 23.06 -5.15 -11.15
CA VAL A 16 21.73 -4.72 -11.57
C VAL A 16 21.02 -4.07 -10.39
N ALA A 17 20.90 -2.75 -10.44
CA ALA A 17 20.25 -1.93 -9.41
C ALA A 17 19.08 -1.11 -9.99
N SER A 18 18.37 -1.67 -10.98
CA SER A 18 17.29 -1.00 -11.71
C SER A 18 16.01 -0.77 -10.89
N GLY A 19 15.86 -1.42 -9.74
CA GLY A 19 14.66 -1.41 -8.92
C GLY A 19 13.48 -2.16 -9.57
N GLU A 20 12.45 -2.44 -8.77
CA GLU A 20 11.26 -3.21 -9.20
C GLU A 20 10.02 -2.34 -9.46
N ASN A 21 10.02 -1.08 -9.00
CA ASN A 21 8.80 -0.24 -8.90
C ASN A 21 8.81 1.00 -9.82
N SER A 22 9.57 0.97 -10.93
CA SER A 22 9.74 2.14 -11.80
C SER A 22 8.65 2.31 -12.86
N ALA A 23 7.96 1.23 -13.23
CA ALA A 23 6.87 1.28 -14.21
C ALA A 23 5.53 1.60 -13.52
N GLU A 24 4.87 2.66 -13.99
CA GLU A 24 3.51 2.98 -13.56
C GLU A 24 2.53 1.92 -14.08
N ASN A 25 1.64 1.46 -13.20
CA ASN A 25 0.58 0.54 -13.56
C ASN A 25 -0.77 1.17 -13.24
N ILE A 26 -1.33 1.87 -14.23
CA ILE A 26 -2.68 2.43 -14.16
C ILE A 26 -3.63 1.39 -14.80
N PRO A 27 -4.48 0.71 -14.02
CA PRO A 27 -5.43 -0.24 -14.59
C PRO A 27 -6.45 0.50 -15.46
N MET A 28 -6.98 -0.17 -16.47
CA MET A 28 -8.13 0.34 -17.22
C MET A 28 -9.35 0.34 -16.29
N ILE A 29 -9.89 1.51 -16.00
CA ILE A 29 -11.09 1.67 -15.17
C ILE A 29 -12.22 2.15 -16.08
N PRO A 30 -13.29 1.36 -16.29
CA PRO A 30 -14.40 1.77 -17.13
C PRO A 30 -15.01 3.10 -16.69
N GLY A 31 -15.14 4.05 -17.62
CA GLY A 31 -15.74 5.37 -17.38
C GLY A 31 -14.78 6.41 -16.79
N LEU A 32 -13.52 6.05 -16.50
CA LEU A 32 -12.52 6.98 -16.00
C LEU A 32 -12.16 8.08 -17.01
N GLU A 33 -12.25 7.77 -18.30
CA GLU A 33 -12.06 8.72 -19.40
C GLU A 33 -13.10 9.86 -19.41
N ASN A 34 -14.26 9.63 -18.80
CA ASN A 34 -15.34 10.61 -18.68
C ASN A 34 -15.38 11.26 -17.29
N PHE A 35 -14.42 10.94 -16.41
CA PHE A 35 -14.38 11.52 -15.08
C PHE A 35 -13.97 13.01 -15.19
N PRO A 36 -14.79 13.95 -14.69
CA PRO A 36 -14.55 15.38 -14.88
C PRO A 36 -13.43 15.94 -13.98
N GLY A 37 -12.93 15.14 -13.04
CA GLY A 37 -11.87 15.54 -12.10
C GLY A 37 -10.49 15.04 -12.50
N ASP A 38 -9.48 15.47 -11.74
CA ASP A 38 -8.10 15.05 -11.97
C ASP A 38 -7.87 13.59 -11.60
N VAL A 39 -7.17 12.86 -12.46
CA VAL A 39 -6.72 11.48 -12.21
C VAL A 39 -5.20 11.44 -12.30
N ILE A 40 -4.54 11.03 -11.23
CA ILE A 40 -3.07 10.89 -11.19
C ILE A 40 -2.67 9.55 -10.58
N HIS A 41 -1.54 9.02 -11.03
CA HIS A 41 -0.89 7.87 -10.39
C HIS A 41 -0.04 8.32 -9.19
N SER A 42 0.17 7.42 -8.24
CA SER A 42 0.96 7.69 -7.02
C SER A 42 2.39 8.19 -7.28
N SER A 43 3.00 7.82 -8.40
CA SER A 43 4.32 8.32 -8.85
C SER A 43 4.33 9.83 -9.14
N SER A 44 3.19 10.38 -9.56
CA SER A 44 3.00 11.79 -9.86
C SER A 44 2.56 12.60 -8.63
N TYR A 45 2.14 11.93 -7.56
CA TYR A 45 1.77 12.59 -6.30
C TYR A 45 2.98 13.26 -5.63
N LYS A 46 2.77 14.45 -5.06
CA LYS A 46 3.83 15.22 -4.38
C LYS A 46 3.47 15.62 -2.95
N SER A 47 2.25 16.11 -2.73
CA SER A 47 1.81 16.55 -1.40
C SER A 47 0.29 16.75 -1.36
N GLY A 48 -0.30 16.53 -0.19
CA GLY A 48 -1.71 16.70 0.09
C GLY A 48 -2.17 18.17 0.11
N LYS A 49 -1.24 19.11 0.23
CA LYS A 49 -1.52 20.57 0.28
C LYS A 49 -2.38 21.05 -0.88
N SER A 50 -2.11 20.58 -2.09
CA SER A 50 -2.85 20.95 -3.31
C SER A 50 -4.30 20.43 -3.35
N TYR A 51 -4.69 19.62 -2.38
CA TYR A 51 -5.99 18.95 -2.29
C TYR A 51 -6.82 19.39 -1.08
N SER A 52 -6.36 20.38 -0.31
CA SER A 52 -7.13 20.93 0.82
C SER A 52 -8.54 21.32 0.39
N GLY A 53 -9.55 20.85 1.12
CA GLY A 53 -10.96 21.08 0.84
C GLY A 53 -11.53 20.29 -0.36
N LYS A 54 -10.71 19.56 -1.11
CA LYS A 54 -11.17 18.74 -2.25
C LYS A 54 -11.65 17.36 -1.78
N ASN A 55 -12.56 16.77 -2.54
CA ASN A 55 -12.93 15.36 -2.39
C ASN A 55 -11.93 14.50 -3.16
N VAL A 56 -11.24 13.59 -2.47
CA VAL A 56 -10.18 12.76 -3.07
C VAL A 56 -10.43 11.29 -2.77
N LEU A 57 -10.45 10.47 -3.81
CA LEU A 57 -10.52 9.02 -3.73
C LEU A 57 -9.15 8.41 -4.02
N VAL A 58 -8.59 7.72 -3.04
CA VAL A 58 -7.37 6.94 -3.20
C VAL A 58 -7.76 5.51 -3.59
N VAL A 59 -7.30 5.07 -4.77
CA VAL A 59 -7.54 3.71 -5.27
C VAL A 59 -6.34 2.84 -4.93
N GLY A 60 -6.53 1.86 -4.04
CA GLY A 60 -5.49 0.93 -3.64
C GLY A 60 -4.97 1.18 -2.23
N SER A 61 -4.55 0.10 -1.57
CA SER A 61 -4.25 0.03 -0.15
C SER A 61 -2.86 -0.51 0.15
N GLY A 62 -1.91 -0.31 -0.78
CA GLY A 62 -0.49 -0.54 -0.51
C GLY A 62 0.09 0.56 0.37
N ASN A 63 1.39 0.48 0.69
CA ASN A 63 2.07 1.52 1.49
C ASN A 63 1.84 2.93 0.92
N SER A 64 2.11 3.13 -0.37
CA SER A 64 1.90 4.44 -1.01
C SER A 64 0.45 4.93 -0.89
N GLY A 65 -0.54 4.07 -1.13
CA GLY A 65 -1.96 4.46 -1.02
C GLY A 65 -2.35 4.87 0.40
N MET A 66 -1.87 4.14 1.40
CA MET A 66 -2.17 4.41 2.81
C MET A 66 -1.47 5.67 3.32
N GLU A 67 -0.22 5.90 2.89
CA GLU A 67 0.54 7.12 3.20
C GLU A 67 -0.04 8.36 2.51
N ILE A 68 -0.42 8.24 1.22
CA ILE A 68 -1.09 9.32 0.49
C ILE A 68 -2.43 9.65 1.13
N ALA A 69 -3.22 8.65 1.53
CA ALA A 69 -4.50 8.89 2.20
C ALA A 69 -4.30 9.64 3.54
N TYR A 70 -3.25 9.31 4.29
CA TYR A 70 -2.89 10.04 5.51
C TYR A 70 -2.45 11.47 5.22
N ASP A 71 -1.57 11.67 4.24
CA ASP A 71 -1.07 12.99 3.85
C ASP A 71 -2.20 13.90 3.34
N LEU A 72 -3.13 13.37 2.54
CA LEU A 72 -4.32 14.09 2.07
C LEU A 72 -5.21 14.52 3.24
N ALA A 73 -5.55 13.60 4.14
CA ALA A 73 -6.45 13.86 5.26
C ALA A 73 -5.86 14.87 6.25
N THR A 74 -4.55 14.76 6.53
CA THR A 74 -3.84 15.71 7.42
C THR A 74 -3.71 17.11 6.82
N HIS A 75 -3.76 17.23 5.49
CA HIS A 75 -3.81 18.50 4.77
C HIS A 75 -5.23 19.01 4.47
N GLY A 76 -6.27 18.42 5.09
CA GLY A 76 -7.64 18.92 5.03
C GLY A 76 -8.42 18.52 3.77
N ALA A 77 -7.96 17.51 3.02
CA ALA A 77 -8.77 16.92 1.96
C ALA A 77 -9.88 16.01 2.55
N ASN A 78 -11.03 15.95 1.89
CA ASN A 78 -12.07 14.97 2.19
C ASN A 78 -11.68 13.62 1.56
N THR A 79 -10.91 12.83 2.29
CA THR A 79 -10.27 11.62 1.77
C THR A 79 -11.13 10.37 1.93
N SER A 80 -11.23 9.59 0.85
CA SER A 80 -11.76 8.23 0.86
C SER A 80 -10.73 7.27 0.28
N ILE A 81 -10.71 6.01 0.73
CA ILE A 81 -9.83 4.96 0.20
C ILE A 81 -10.63 3.74 -0.24
N VAL A 82 -10.27 3.18 -1.39
CA VAL A 82 -10.82 1.93 -1.91
C VAL A 82 -9.85 0.78 -1.65
N ILE A 83 -10.33 -0.24 -0.95
CA ILE A 83 -9.59 -1.48 -0.67
C ILE A 83 -10.26 -2.63 -1.41
N ARG A 84 -9.55 -3.20 -2.40
CA ARG A 84 -10.03 -4.36 -3.17
C ARG A 84 -9.71 -5.69 -2.48
N SER A 85 -8.53 -5.80 -1.88
CA SER A 85 -8.02 -7.06 -1.37
C SER A 85 -7.64 -6.95 0.11
N PRO A 86 -7.77 -8.03 0.90
CA PRO A 86 -7.33 -8.03 2.29
C PRO A 86 -5.86 -7.61 2.42
N ILE A 87 -5.54 -6.92 3.51
CA ILE A 87 -4.19 -6.45 3.84
C ILE A 87 -3.84 -6.71 5.31
N HIS A 88 -2.55 -6.94 5.56
CA HIS A 88 -2.00 -6.86 6.91
C HIS A 88 -1.58 -5.42 7.17
N VAL A 89 -1.99 -4.88 8.31
CA VAL A 89 -1.52 -3.58 8.83
C VAL A 89 -0.57 -3.87 9.99
N MET A 90 0.63 -3.30 9.94
CA MET A 90 1.71 -3.54 10.89
C MET A 90 2.38 -2.22 11.26
N THR A 91 3.07 -2.17 12.40
CA THR A 91 4.03 -1.10 12.68
C THR A 91 5.39 -1.46 12.12
N LYS A 92 6.28 -0.47 11.96
CA LYS A 92 7.66 -0.68 11.53
C LYS A 92 8.41 -1.63 12.49
N GLU A 93 8.15 -1.50 13.78
CA GLU A 93 8.76 -2.30 14.84
C GLU A 93 8.33 -3.77 14.75
N LEU A 94 7.04 -4.03 14.47
CA LEU A 94 6.55 -5.39 14.27
C LEU A 94 7.19 -6.04 13.04
N ILE A 95 7.32 -5.32 11.93
CA ILE A 95 8.02 -5.85 10.74
C ILE A 95 9.48 -6.15 11.06
N ARG A 96 10.17 -5.24 11.77
CA ARG A 96 11.57 -5.45 12.18
C ARG A 96 11.71 -6.68 13.07
N LEU A 97 10.81 -6.84 14.05
CA LEU A 97 10.75 -8.01 14.91
C LEU A 97 10.50 -9.29 14.08
N GLY A 98 9.54 -9.24 13.16
CA GLY A 98 9.21 -10.35 12.28
C GLY A 98 10.39 -10.83 11.45
N MET A 99 11.13 -9.89 10.84
CA MET A 99 12.35 -10.21 10.09
C MET A 99 13.42 -10.84 10.98
N ALA A 100 13.66 -10.30 12.18
CA ALA A 100 14.63 -10.85 13.12
C ALA A 100 14.26 -12.28 13.56
N LEU A 101 12.98 -12.52 13.90
CA LEU A 101 12.51 -13.82 14.34
C LEU A 101 12.49 -14.85 13.19
N ALA A 102 12.23 -14.44 11.95
CA ALA A 102 12.23 -15.32 10.79
C ALA A 102 13.59 -15.97 10.51
N HIS A 103 14.69 -15.44 11.04
CA HIS A 103 16.01 -16.09 10.97
C HIS A 103 16.18 -17.27 11.93
N HIS A 104 15.32 -17.39 12.95
CA HIS A 104 15.49 -18.36 14.04
C HIS A 104 14.26 -19.24 14.28
N LEU A 105 13.09 -18.86 13.79
CA LEU A 105 11.81 -19.52 14.02
C LEU A 105 11.09 -19.82 12.70
N PRO A 106 10.25 -20.87 12.65
CA PRO A 106 9.45 -21.16 11.47
C PRO A 106 8.43 -20.04 11.21
N LEU A 107 8.21 -19.70 9.93
CA LEU A 107 7.41 -18.55 9.51
C LEU A 107 5.97 -18.57 10.05
N ASN A 108 5.38 -19.76 10.18
CA ASN A 108 4.03 -19.92 10.74
C ASN A 108 3.92 -19.43 12.20
N LEU A 109 4.95 -19.64 13.01
CA LEU A 109 5.00 -19.19 14.39
C LEU A 109 5.23 -17.67 14.45
N VAL A 110 6.16 -17.17 13.65
CA VAL A 110 6.43 -15.72 13.53
C VAL A 110 5.15 -14.99 13.11
N ASP A 111 4.47 -15.47 12.09
CA ASP A 111 3.23 -14.88 11.59
C ASP A 111 2.13 -14.85 12.64
N LYS A 112 1.93 -15.93 13.41
CA LYS A 112 0.96 -15.95 14.52
C LYS A 112 1.28 -14.90 15.58
N LEU A 113 2.55 -14.77 15.96
CA LEU A 113 3.00 -13.77 16.93
C LEU A 113 2.77 -12.34 16.41
N LEU A 114 3.11 -12.07 15.15
CA LEU A 114 2.91 -10.76 14.53
C LEU A 114 1.43 -10.40 14.41
N VAL A 115 0.58 -11.34 13.99
CA VAL A 115 -0.87 -11.11 13.87
C VAL A 115 -1.49 -10.86 15.24
N MET A 116 -1.06 -11.57 16.28
CA MET A 116 -1.51 -11.35 17.65
C MET A 116 -1.08 -9.97 18.14
N ALA A 117 0.20 -9.60 17.97
CA ALA A 117 0.69 -8.29 18.38
C ALA A 117 0.00 -7.15 17.62
N ALA A 118 -0.20 -7.29 16.30
CA ALA A 118 -0.95 -6.33 15.50
C ALA A 118 -2.41 -6.21 15.96
N TYR A 119 -3.04 -7.31 16.38
CA TYR A 119 -4.38 -7.26 16.98
C TYR A 119 -4.40 -6.51 18.31
N LEU A 120 -3.37 -6.63 19.15
CA LEU A 120 -3.29 -5.86 20.40
C LEU A 120 -3.11 -4.36 20.15
N ILE A 121 -2.34 -3.98 19.13
CA ILE A 121 -2.08 -2.57 18.78
C ILE A 121 -3.28 -1.94 18.07
N PHE A 122 -3.79 -2.59 17.03
CA PHE A 122 -4.80 -2.01 16.14
C PHE A 122 -6.22 -2.49 16.43
N GLY A 123 -6.41 -3.52 17.24
CA GLY A 123 -7.71 -4.16 17.46
C GLY A 123 -8.26 -4.83 16.20
N ASP A 124 -9.58 -5.03 16.21
CA ASP A 124 -10.32 -5.56 15.07
C ASP A 124 -10.64 -4.45 14.05
N LEU A 125 -9.89 -4.44 12.95
CA LEU A 125 -10.08 -3.50 11.84
C LEU A 125 -11.18 -3.91 10.85
N SER A 126 -11.74 -5.12 10.98
CA SER A 126 -12.80 -5.59 10.08
C SER A 126 -14.05 -4.71 10.19
N ARG A 127 -14.33 -4.21 11.39
CA ARG A 127 -15.40 -3.23 11.69
C ARG A 127 -15.27 -1.92 10.92
N HIS A 128 -14.07 -1.62 10.42
CA HIS A 128 -13.77 -0.42 9.67
C HIS A 128 -13.56 -0.73 8.17
N GLY A 129 -13.79 -1.97 7.72
CA GLY A 129 -13.65 -2.38 6.32
C GLY A 129 -12.27 -2.93 5.94
N ILE A 130 -11.33 -3.07 6.88
CA ILE A 130 -10.01 -3.67 6.61
C ILE A 130 -10.02 -5.13 7.07
N THR A 131 -10.04 -6.05 6.10
CA THR A 131 -9.96 -7.49 6.36
C THR A 131 -8.53 -7.99 6.20
N ARG A 132 -8.20 -9.06 6.92
CA ARG A 132 -6.86 -9.66 6.92
C ARG A 132 -6.78 -10.84 5.94
N PRO A 133 -5.65 -11.02 5.22
CA PRO A 133 -5.39 -12.21 4.44
C PRO A 133 -5.38 -13.48 5.32
N LYS A 134 -5.69 -14.64 4.71
CA LYS A 134 -5.59 -15.95 5.39
C LYS A 134 -4.14 -16.33 5.72
N MET A 135 -3.21 -16.00 4.84
CA MET A 135 -1.78 -16.18 5.05
C MET A 135 -1.23 -15.08 5.96
N GLY A 136 -0.26 -15.42 6.80
CA GLY A 136 0.40 -14.44 7.66
C GLY A 136 1.32 -13.48 6.89
N PRO A 137 1.73 -12.36 7.52
CA PRO A 137 2.44 -11.27 6.83
C PRO A 137 3.79 -11.67 6.22
N MET A 138 4.58 -12.50 6.88
CA MET A 138 5.89 -12.95 6.39
C MET A 138 5.73 -14.00 5.30
N THR A 139 4.83 -14.96 5.50
CA THR A 139 4.52 -15.99 4.49
C THR A 139 3.95 -15.36 3.23
N LEU A 140 3.00 -14.42 3.36
CA LEU A 140 2.41 -13.69 2.23
C LEU A 140 3.48 -12.98 1.40
N LYS A 141 4.44 -12.32 2.05
CA LYS A 141 5.55 -11.66 1.36
C LYS A 141 6.42 -12.67 0.62
N SER A 142 6.77 -13.79 1.27
CA SER A 142 7.64 -14.82 0.67
C SER A 142 7.02 -15.49 -0.56
N GLU A 143 5.71 -15.74 -0.55
CA GLU A 143 5.03 -16.47 -1.62
C GLU A 143 4.52 -15.58 -2.75
N THR A 144 4.11 -14.34 -2.45
CA THR A 144 3.41 -13.48 -3.42
C THR A 144 4.14 -12.17 -3.71
N GLY A 145 5.23 -11.87 -2.98
CA GLY A 145 5.88 -10.56 -3.00
C GLY A 145 5.08 -9.45 -2.30
N ARG A 146 3.80 -9.67 -1.94
CA ARG A 146 2.97 -8.66 -1.27
C ARG A 146 3.40 -8.46 0.17
N SER A 147 3.95 -7.28 0.45
CA SER A 147 4.32 -6.89 1.81
C SER A 147 3.10 -6.39 2.59
N ALA A 148 3.17 -6.51 3.92
CA ALA A 148 2.24 -5.84 4.82
C ALA A 148 2.35 -4.32 4.71
N VAL A 149 1.26 -3.62 4.98
CA VAL A 149 1.21 -2.17 5.06
C VAL A 149 1.80 -1.72 6.39
N ILE A 150 2.75 -0.79 6.34
CA ILE A 150 3.28 -0.12 7.52
C ILE A 150 2.40 1.10 7.80
N ASP A 151 1.67 1.09 8.91
CA ASP A 151 0.82 2.21 9.29
C ASP A 151 1.65 3.39 9.81
N VAL A 152 1.38 4.58 9.26
CA VAL A 152 1.97 5.86 9.69
C VAL A 152 0.99 6.73 10.48
N GLY A 153 -0.17 6.18 10.85
CA GLY A 153 -1.28 6.89 11.50
C GLY A 153 -2.60 6.86 10.72
N THR A 154 -2.59 6.31 9.50
CA THR A 154 -3.77 6.17 8.63
C THR A 154 -4.91 5.43 9.33
N VAL A 155 -4.61 4.32 10.01
CA VAL A 155 -5.61 3.54 10.75
C VAL A 155 -6.27 4.36 11.85
N GLY A 156 -5.53 5.24 12.52
CA GLY A 156 -6.08 6.14 13.52
C GLY A 156 -7.11 7.11 12.93
N LEU A 157 -6.85 7.65 11.74
CA LEU A 157 -7.78 8.53 11.03
C LEU A 157 -9.00 7.79 10.48
N ILE A 158 -8.83 6.55 10.03
CA ILE A 158 -9.92 5.66 9.62
C ILE A 158 -10.87 5.38 10.79
N LYS A 159 -10.33 5.02 11.96
CA LYS A 159 -11.15 4.78 13.17
C LYS A 159 -11.93 6.00 13.62
N LYS A 160 -11.39 7.21 13.40
CA LYS A 160 -12.05 8.48 13.69
C LYS A 160 -13.09 8.89 12.61
N GLY A 161 -13.20 8.13 11.52
CA GLY A 161 -14.08 8.45 10.39
C GLY A 161 -13.60 9.64 9.53
N ILE A 162 -12.38 10.11 9.76
CA ILE A 162 -11.77 11.22 8.99
C ILE A 162 -11.42 10.73 7.58
N ILE A 163 -10.83 9.54 7.49
CA ILE A 163 -10.65 8.84 6.22
C ILE A 163 -11.80 7.84 6.08
N LYS A 164 -12.59 7.99 5.01
CA LYS A 164 -13.70 7.08 4.72
C LYS A 164 -13.21 5.86 3.96
N LEU A 165 -13.68 4.69 4.36
CA LEU A 165 -13.32 3.42 3.73
C LEU A 165 -14.48 2.96 2.85
N SER A 166 -14.20 2.71 1.57
CA SER A 166 -15.16 2.11 0.67
C SER A 166 -14.66 0.74 0.21
N MET A 167 -15.48 -0.27 0.47
CA MET A 167 -15.20 -1.65 0.07
C MET A 167 -15.92 -1.90 -1.26
N TYR A 168 -15.20 -1.79 -2.37
CA TYR A 168 -15.75 -2.05 -3.70
C TYR A 168 -15.41 -3.47 -4.14
N PHE A 169 -16.44 -4.32 -4.26
CA PHE A 169 -16.32 -5.70 -4.77
C PHE A 169 -16.44 -5.80 -6.31
N TYR A 170 -16.75 -4.71 -7.01
CA TYR A 170 -17.21 -4.73 -8.41
C TYR A 170 -16.66 -3.63 -9.34
N LEU A 171 -15.61 -2.90 -8.97
CA LEU A 171 -14.88 -2.05 -9.94
C LEU A 171 -13.44 -2.55 -10.03
N LEU A 172 -12.98 -2.73 -11.27
CA LEU A 172 -11.75 -3.40 -11.76
C LEU A 172 -11.96 -4.86 -12.16
#